data_AF-F8KG74-F1
#
_entry.id   AF-F8KG74-F1
#
_cell.length_a   1.000
_cell.length_b   1.000
_cell.length_c   1.000
_cell.angle_alpha   90.00
_cell.angle_beta   90.00
_cell.angle_gamma   90.00
#
_symmetry.space_group_name_H-M   'P 1'
#
loop_
_entity.id
_entity.type
_entity.pdbx_description
1 polymer ?
#
loop_
_entity_poly.entity_id
_entity_poly.type
_entity_poly.pdbx_seq_one_letter_code
_entity_poly.pdbx_strand_id
1 'polypeptide(L)'
;MEKIVLLREVVSDGDSQIAILETYLRGDGSTPMIQAMGGRDSNIIGYKDNGEPIIRQNEDELIKTAKIKLMAEAIKEQKKLCVENGVDPDLVNMIGLEKKVNNE
;
A
#
# COMPACT_ATOMS: atom_id res chain seq x y z
N MET A 1 16.11 -17.39 -4.23
CA MET A 1 14.90 -16.53 -4.31
C MET A 1 15.14 -15.36 -3.39
N GLU A 2 14.98 -14.14 -3.88
CA GLU A 2 14.98 -12.95 -3.03
C GLU A 2 13.79 -13.02 -2.05
N LYS A 3 14.00 -12.59 -0.82
CA LYS A 3 12.97 -12.58 0.23
C LYS A 3 11.92 -11.53 -0.13
N ILE A 4 10.67 -11.97 -0.31
CA ILE A 4 9.52 -11.09 -0.54
C ILE A 4 8.67 -11.06 0.72
N VAL A 5 8.42 -9.87 1.26
CA VAL A 5 7.52 -9.67 2.40
C VAL A 5 6.22 -9.04 1.90
N LEU A 6 5.09 -9.63 2.26
CA LEU A 6 3.75 -9.09 2.01
C LEU A 6 3.25 -8.45 3.30
N LEU A 7 2.97 -7.15 3.26
CA LEU A 7 2.18 -6.48 4.29
C LEU A 7 0.75 -6.32 3.78
N ARG A 8 -0.22 -6.70 4.60
CA ARG A 8 -1.64 -6.68 4.25
C ARG A 8 -2.47 -6.18 5.43
N GLU A 9 -3.38 -5.27 5.14
CA GLU A 9 -4.31 -4.68 6.10
C GLU A 9 -5.75 -4.81 5.58
N VAL A 10 -6.67 -5.22 6.44
CA VAL A 10 -8.11 -5.21 6.15
C VAL A 10 -8.71 -3.98 6.81
N VAL A 11 -9.33 -3.11 6.02
CA VAL A 11 -10.02 -1.92 6.51
C VAL A 11 -11.49 -2.28 6.68
N SER A 12 -12.00 -2.10 7.90
CA SER A 12 -13.40 -2.37 8.25
C SER A 12 -14.11 -1.13 8.78
N ASP A 13 -15.41 -1.05 8.53
CA ASP A 13 -16.35 -0.16 9.21
C ASP A 13 -17.39 -1.02 9.95
N GLY A 14 -17.25 -1.12 11.28
CA GLY A 14 -17.95 -2.14 12.07
C GLY A 14 -17.63 -3.55 11.58
N ASP A 15 -18.66 -4.33 11.27
CA ASP A 15 -18.54 -5.69 10.75
C ASP A 15 -18.28 -5.77 9.23
N SER A 16 -18.36 -4.63 8.51
CA SER A 16 -18.23 -4.60 7.05
C SER A 16 -16.77 -4.41 6.64
N GLN A 17 -16.25 -5.29 5.78
CA GLN A 17 -14.92 -5.12 5.18
C GLN A 17 -15.03 -4.23 3.95
N ILE A 18 -14.49 -3.02 4.04
CA ILE A 18 -14.65 -1.98 3.03
C ILE A 18 -13.46 -1.92 2.06
N ALA A 19 -12.25 -2.29 2.50
CA ALA A 19 -11.08 -2.39 1.64
C ALA A 19 -10.06 -3.40 2.15
N ILE A 20 -9.22 -3.87 1.22
CA ILE A 20 -8.00 -4.61 1.53
C ILE A 20 -6.84 -3.78 0.97
N LEU A 21 -5.87 -3.46 1.82
CA LEU A 21 -4.65 -2.78 1.44
C LEU A 21 -3.49 -3.79 1.46
N GLU A 22 -2.64 -3.77 0.45
CA GLU A 22 -1.44 -4.62 0.44
C GLU A 22 -0.25 -3.97 -0.26
N THR A 23 0.94 -4.44 0.10
CA THR A 23 2.19 -4.08 -0.56
C THR A 23 3.21 -5.21 -0.46
N TYR A 24 4.04 -5.33 -1.49
CA TYR A 24 5.11 -6.31 -1.58
C TYR A 24 6.45 -5.59 -1.44
N LEU A 25 7.27 -6.08 -0.54
CA LEU A 25 8.56 -5.49 -0.19
C LEU A 25 9.67 -6.46 -0.57
N ARG A 26 10.74 -5.91 -1.15
CA ARG A 26 11.87 -6.67 -1.70
C ARG A 26 13.22 -6.21 -1.14
N GLY A 27 13.27 -5.02 -0.53
CA GLY A 27 14.54 -4.41 -0.11
C GLY A 27 15.43 -3.99 -1.28
N ASP A 28 14.82 -3.54 -2.39
CA ASP A 28 15.48 -3.12 -3.62
C ASP A 28 15.66 -1.60 -3.71
N GLY A 29 15.47 -0.88 -2.60
CA GLY A 29 15.55 0.58 -2.53
C GLY A 29 14.30 1.30 -3.06
N SER A 30 13.34 0.58 -3.66
CA SER A 30 12.12 1.19 -4.18
C SER A 30 11.19 1.69 -3.07
N THR A 31 10.48 2.77 -3.35
CA THR A 31 9.38 3.26 -2.49
C THR A 31 8.20 2.27 -2.57
N PRO A 32 7.67 1.77 -1.42
CA PRO A 32 6.54 0.84 -1.43
C PRO A 32 5.31 1.42 -2.12
N MET A 33 4.58 0.56 -2.84
CA MET A 33 3.34 0.93 -3.50
C MET A 33 2.17 0.18 -2.84
N ILE A 34 1.34 0.92 -2.10
CA ILE A 34 0.14 0.35 -1.50
C ILE A 34 -0.94 0.19 -2.56
N GLN A 35 -1.32 -1.05 -2.82
CA GLN A 35 -2.49 -1.42 -3.61
C GLN A 35 -3.71 -1.45 -2.71
N ALA A 36 -4.83 -0.92 -3.20
CA ALA A 36 -6.11 -0.95 -2.50
C ALA A 36 -7.11 -1.72 -3.36
N MET A 37 -7.73 -2.73 -2.78
CA MET A 37 -8.81 -3.52 -3.37
C MET A 37 -10.10 -3.23 -2.62
N GLY A 38 -11.23 -3.21 -3.34
CA GLY A 38 -12.54 -3.17 -2.70
C GLY A 38 -12.72 -4.35 -1.76
N GLY A 39 -13.25 -4.09 -0.57
CA GLY A 39 -13.54 -5.13 0.41
C GLY A 39 -14.73 -6.00 0.00
N ARG A 40 -14.94 -7.09 0.75
CA ARG A 40 -16.03 -8.05 0.49
C ARG A 40 -17.41 -7.40 0.54
N ASP A 41 -17.54 -6.41 1.41
CA ASP A 41 -18.79 -5.72 1.70
C ASP A 41 -18.74 -4.29 1.15
N SER A 42 -18.02 -4.06 0.03
CA SER A 42 -17.90 -2.74 -0.58
C SER A 42 -19.28 -2.10 -0.65
N ASN A 43 -19.50 -0.99 0.07
CA ASN A 43 -20.81 -0.37 0.23
C ASN A 43 -21.25 0.40 -1.03
N ILE A 44 -20.91 -0.13 -2.20
CA ILE A 44 -21.45 0.28 -3.50
C ILE A 44 -22.92 -0.12 -3.48
N ILE A 45 -23.77 0.87 -3.20
CA ILE A 45 -25.22 0.71 -3.18
C ILE A 45 -25.83 0.96 -4.57
N GLY A 46 -25.03 1.42 -5.53
CA GLY A 46 -25.43 1.63 -6.91
C GLY A 46 -24.35 2.30 -7.74
N TYR A 47 -24.70 2.67 -8.97
CA TYR A 47 -23.87 3.44 -9.88
C TYR A 47 -24.70 4.56 -10.49
N LYS A 48 -24.07 5.70 -10.74
CA LYS A 48 -24.65 6.77 -11.54
C LYS A 48 -24.59 6.41 -13.03
N ASP A 49 -25.35 7.10 -13.88
CA ASP A 49 -25.37 6.87 -15.33
C ASP A 49 -24.00 7.07 -16.01
N ASN A 50 -23.10 7.82 -15.38
CA ASN A 50 -21.71 8.03 -15.84
C ASN A 50 -20.74 6.92 -15.37
N GLY A 51 -21.21 5.90 -14.66
CA GLY A 51 -20.41 4.79 -14.15
C GLY A 51 -19.70 5.06 -12.82
N GLU A 52 -19.88 6.23 -12.20
CA GLU A 52 -19.35 6.48 -10.85
C GLU A 52 -20.12 5.64 -9.79
N PRO A 53 -19.43 4.90 -8.90
CA PRO A 53 -20.09 4.16 -7.84
C PRO A 53 -20.72 5.11 -6.81
N ILE A 54 -21.90 4.74 -6.32
CA ILE A 54 -22.58 5.38 -5.19
C ILE A 54 -22.15 4.62 -3.95
N ILE A 55 -21.30 5.25 -3.13
CA ILE A 55 -20.72 4.65 -1.93
C ILE A 55 -21.40 5.26 -0.69
N ARG A 56 -21.68 4.45 0.33
CA ARG A 56 -22.16 4.93 1.64
C ARG A 56 -21.05 5.80 2.28
N GLN A 57 -21.35 7.07 2.61
CA GLN A 57 -20.36 8.06 3.04
C GLN A 57 -19.51 7.62 4.27
N ASN A 58 -18.24 8.08 4.31
CA ASN A 58 -17.20 7.95 5.36
C ASN A 58 -16.13 6.84 5.19
N GLU A 59 -16.21 6.01 4.15
CA GLU A 59 -15.17 5.00 3.88
C GLU A 59 -13.82 5.60 3.45
N ASP A 60 -13.85 6.68 2.68
CA ASP A 60 -12.64 7.30 2.10
C ASP A 60 -11.64 7.75 3.17
N GLU A 61 -12.12 8.29 4.30
CA GLU A 61 -11.27 8.72 5.42
C GLU A 61 -10.65 7.53 6.17
N LEU A 62 -11.40 6.43 6.35
CA LEU A 62 -10.90 5.20 6.96
C LEU A 62 -9.81 4.56 6.08
N ILE A 63 -10.07 4.44 4.79
CA ILE A 63 -9.12 3.87 3.80
C ILE A 63 -7.86 4.75 3.74
N LYS A 64 -8.01 6.08 3.69
CA LYS A 64 -6.89 7.03 3.70
C LYS A 64 -6.03 6.89 4.95
N THR A 65 -6.66 6.81 6.12
CA THR A 65 -5.96 6.65 7.40
C THR A 65 -5.20 5.33 7.45
N ALA A 66 -5.84 4.23 7.05
CA ALA A 66 -5.21 2.92 6.99
C ALA A 66 -4.03 2.89 5.99
N LYS A 67 -4.17 3.55 4.83
CA LYS A 67 -3.12 3.66 3.83
C LYS A 67 -1.88 4.38 4.36
N ILE A 68 -2.05 5.46 5.12
CA ILE A 68 -0.92 6.18 5.74
C ILE A 68 -0.18 5.28 6.75
N LYS A 69 -0.93 4.56 7.59
CA LYS A 69 -0.35 3.64 8.59
C LYS A 69 0.43 2.50 7.91
N LEU A 70 -0.19 1.84 6.93
CA LEU A 70 0.46 0.75 6.19
C LEU A 70 1.69 1.25 5.42
N MET A 71 1.64 2.45 4.84
CA MET A 71 2.80 3.04 4.17
C MET A 71 3.97 3.29 5.13
N ALA A 72 3.71 3.80 6.33
CA ALA A 72 4.75 4.02 7.33
C ALA A 72 5.42 2.69 7.76
N GLU A 73 4.63 1.64 7.97
CA GLU A 73 5.14 0.30 8.27
C GLU A 73 5.92 -0.27 7.09
N ALA A 74 5.40 -0.13 5.88
CA ALA A 74 6.04 -0.59 4.66
C ALA A 74 7.40 0.07 4.42
N ILE A 75 7.52 1.38 4.61
CA ILE A 75 8.80 2.09 4.52
C ILE A 75 9.79 1.53 5.54
N LYS A 76 9.35 1.36 6.80
CA LYS A 76 10.21 0.84 7.86
C LYS A 76 10.73 -0.56 7.53
N GLU A 77 9.87 -1.44 7.05
CA GLU A 77 10.25 -2.82 6.73
C GLU A 77 11.09 -2.90 5.45
N GLN A 78 10.75 -2.15 4.41
CA GLN A 78 11.54 -2.05 3.18
C GLN A 78 12.96 -1.55 3.47
N LYS A 79 13.14 -0.56 4.36
CA LYS A 79 14.47 -0.09 4.77
C LYS A 79 15.30 -1.17 5.46
N LYS A 80 14.69 -1.99 6.33
CA LYS A 80 15.39 -3.12 6.94
C LYS A 80 15.84 -4.13 5.89
N LEU A 81 14.95 -4.47 4.95
CA LEU A 81 15.27 -5.39 3.85
C LEU A 81 16.39 -4.81 2.96
N CYS A 82 16.43 -3.49 2.73
CA CYS A 82 17.53 -2.85 2.01
C CYS A 82 18.87 -3.10 2.72
N VAL A 83 18.93 -2.90 4.04
CA VAL A 83 20.14 -3.18 4.83
C VAL A 83 20.54 -4.66 4.76
N GLU A 84 19.57 -5.58 4.88
CA GLU A 84 19.81 -7.03 4.72
C GLU A 84 20.39 -7.38 3.35
N ASN A 85 20.00 -6.65 2.31
CA ASN A 85 20.41 -6.88 0.91
C ASN A 85 21.62 -6.05 0.46
N GLY A 86 22.17 -5.18 1.32
CA GLY A 86 23.27 -4.27 0.95
C GLY A 86 22.84 -3.11 0.03
N VAL A 87 21.56 -2.74 0.01
CA VAL A 87 21.01 -1.59 -0.71
C VAL A 87 20.87 -0.40 0.23
N ASP A 88 21.08 0.82 -0.29
CA ASP A 88 20.92 2.05 0.49
C ASP A 88 19.45 2.27 0.91
N PRO A 89 19.13 2.25 2.22
CA PRO A 89 17.77 2.46 2.72
C PRO A 89 17.25 3.89 2.53
N ASP A 90 18.09 4.88 2.23
CA ASP A 90 17.65 6.26 2.06
C ASP A 90 16.92 6.50 0.72
N LEU A 91 17.10 5.59 -0.24
CA LEU A 91 16.38 5.58 -1.52
C LEU A 91 14.87 5.39 -1.35
N VAL A 92 14.46 4.61 -0.33
CA VAL A 92 13.08 4.14 -0.13
C VAL A 92 12.07 5.27 -0.01
N ASN A 93 12.48 6.43 0.51
CA ASN A 93 11.56 7.55 0.78
C ASN A 93 11.18 8.35 -0.48
N MET A 94 11.93 8.21 -1.57
CA MET A 94 11.81 9.07 -2.75
C MET A 94 11.63 8.22 -4.01
N ILE A 95 10.50 8.44 -4.69
CA ILE A 95 10.13 7.67 -5.88
C ILE A 95 11.19 7.84 -6.98
N GLY A 96 11.69 6.72 -7.51
CA GLY A 96 12.58 6.67 -8.66
C GLY A 96 14.06 6.83 -8.34
N LEU A 97 14.46 6.94 -7.07
CA LEU A 97 15.87 6.98 -6.69
C LEU A 97 16.55 5.61 -6.80
N GLU A 98 15.81 4.51 -6.65
CA GLU A 98 16.30 3.14 -6.83
C GLU A 98 16.92 2.90 -8.23
N LYS A 99 16.43 3.63 -9.24
CA LYS A 99 16.89 3.53 -10.62
C LYS A 99 18.19 4.29 -10.90
N LYS A 100 18.63 5.17 -9.99
CA LYS A 100 19.85 5.96 -10.18
C LYS A 100 21.11 5.19 -9.83
N VAL A 101 21.01 4.15 -8.99
CA VAL A 101 22.15 3.36 -8.51
C VAL A 101 22.58 2.29 -9.53
N ASN A 102 21.65 1.80 -10.38
CA ASN A 102 21.94 0.74 -11.36
C ASN A 102 22.38 1.24 -12.75
N ASN A 103 22.57 2.56 -12.93
CA ASN A 103 22.90 3.18 -14.22
C ASN A 103 24.33 3.73 -14.30
N GLU A 104 25.23 3.30 -13.42
CA GLU A 104 26.68 3.56 -13.49
C GLU A 104 27.47 2.30 -13.84
#